data_AF-B6IJR7-F1
#
_entry.id   AF-B6IJR7-F1
#
_cell.length_a   1.000
_cell.length_b   1.000
_cell.length_c   1.000
_cell.angle_alpha   90.00
_cell.angle_beta   90.00
_cell.angle_gamma   90.00
#
_symmetry.space_group_name_H-M   'P 1'
#
loop_
_entity.id
_entity.type
_entity.pdbx_description
1 polymer ?
#
loop_
_entity_poly.entity_id
_entity_poly.type
_entity_poly.pdbx_seq_one_letter_code
_entity_poly.pdbx_strand_id
1 'polypeptide(L)'
;MATKLNCTEKQTLTNKRLISAYNQRFEIKEEMDAIKKIEFGEQTRRYRQLVVQLTYIDNIIAVGESEYTKQRLQTVGKLYCVLRTHQIPN
;
A
#
# COMPACT_ATOMS: atom_id res chain seq x y z
N MET A 1 22.38 29.64 4.73
CA MET A 1 22.47 28.61 5.79
C MET A 1 21.73 27.38 5.31
N ALA A 2 22.44 26.33 4.90
CA ALA A 2 21.81 25.05 4.57
C ALA A 2 21.46 24.35 5.89
N THR A 3 20.17 24.28 6.21
CA THR A 3 19.65 23.43 7.27
C THR A 3 20.04 22.00 6.93
N LYS A 4 21.02 21.45 7.67
CA LYS A 4 21.28 20.01 7.67
C LYS A 4 20.00 19.34 8.14
N LEU A 5 19.21 18.82 7.20
CA LEU A 5 18.17 17.85 7.47
C LEU A 5 18.87 16.62 8.05
N ASN A 6 18.95 16.56 9.38
CA ASN A 6 19.27 15.32 10.08
C ASN A 6 18.12 14.36 9.80
N CYS A 7 18.21 13.62 8.69
CA CYS A 7 17.25 12.61 8.30
C CYS A 7 17.48 11.38 9.19
N THR A 8 17.09 11.48 10.45
CA THR A 8 16.96 10.35 11.38
C THR A 8 15.57 9.74 11.24
N GLU A 9 15.16 9.41 10.03
CA GLU A 9 13.95 8.62 9.85
C GLU A 9 14.34 7.16 10.03
N LYS A 10 14.30 6.68 11.28
CA LYS A 10 14.34 5.25 11.59
C LYS A 10 13.05 4.56 11.09
N GLN A 11 12.53 4.87 9.91
CA GLN A 11 11.32 4.26 9.38
C GLN A 11 11.61 2.81 8.96
N THR A 12 10.58 1.96 9.01
CA THR A 12 10.72 0.55 8.63
C THR A 12 10.94 0.38 7.13
N LEU A 13 10.32 1.24 6.32
CA LEU A 13 10.52 1.32 4.88
C LEU A 13 11.30 2.57 4.50
N THR A 14 12.04 2.49 3.40
CA THR A 14 12.67 3.67 2.80
C THR A 14 11.62 4.55 2.12
N ASN A 15 11.90 5.84 1.99
CA ASN A 15 11.02 6.80 1.31
C ASN A 15 10.63 6.35 -0.10
N LYS A 16 11.57 5.76 -0.85
CA LYS A 16 11.28 5.19 -2.19
C LYS A 16 10.19 4.10 -2.14
N ARG A 17 10.22 3.23 -1.12
CA ARG A 17 9.22 2.16 -0.97
C ARG A 17 7.87 2.69 -0.46
N LEU A 18 7.90 3.67 0.45
CA LEU A 18 6.69 4.36 0.91
C LEU A 18 5.99 5.08 -0.24
N ILE A 19 6.74 5.84 -1.05
CA ILE A 19 6.20 6.51 -2.26
C ILE A 19 5.54 5.48 -3.19
N SER A 20 6.19 4.33 -3.42
CA SER A 20 5.60 3.27 -4.24
C SER A 20 4.28 2.73 -3.65
N ALA A 21 4.20 2.56 -2.34
CA ALA A 21 2.97 2.10 -1.68
C ALA A 21 1.86 3.15 -1.75
N TYR A 22 2.19 4.44 -1.58
CA TYR A 22 1.26 5.56 -1.73
C TYR A 22 0.72 5.68 -3.16
N ASN A 23 1.56 5.49 -4.18
CA ASN A 23 1.11 5.50 -5.57
C ASN A 23 0.13 4.36 -5.84
N GLN A 24 0.45 3.14 -5.40
CA GLN A 24 -0.47 2.00 -5.56
C GLN A 24 -1.79 2.23 -4.80
N ARG A 25 -1.74 2.84 -3.61
CA ARG A 25 -2.94 3.23 -2.85
C ARG A 25 -3.82 4.19 -3.65
N PHE A 26 -3.21 5.16 -4.34
CA PHE A 26 -3.90 6.13 -5.17
C PHE A 26 -4.56 5.44 -6.38
N GLU A 27 -3.82 4.64 -7.13
CA GLU A 27 -4.31 3.88 -8.30
C GLU A 27 -5.52 3.01 -7.95
N ILE A 28 -5.46 2.28 -6.83
CA ILE A 28 -6.58 1.43 -6.39
C ILE A 28 -7.81 2.26 -6.06
N LYS A 29 -7.65 3.42 -5.42
CA LYS A 29 -8.79 4.30 -5.11
C LYS A 29 -9.43 4.86 -6.37
N GLU A 30 -8.63 5.27 -7.35
CA GLU A 30 -9.16 5.72 -8.64
C GLU A 30 -9.94 4.61 -9.35
N GLU A 31 -9.42 3.37 -9.35
CA GLU A 31 -10.13 2.22 -9.92
C GLU A 31 -11.45 1.93 -9.18
N MET A 32 -11.44 1.96 -7.85
CA MET A 32 -12.64 1.78 -7.04
C MET A 32 -13.70 2.85 -7.32
N ASP A 33 -13.30 4.10 -7.51
CA ASP A 33 -14.20 5.20 -7.82
C ASP A 33 -14.73 5.12 -9.26
N ALA A 34 -13.94 4.61 -10.21
CA ALA A 34 -14.40 4.32 -11.56
C ALA A 34 -15.46 3.20 -11.57
N ILE A 35 -15.23 2.12 -10.81
CA ILE A 35 -16.16 1.00 -10.68
C ILE A 35 -17.48 1.48 -10.06
N LYS A 36 -17.45 2.24 -8.96
CA LYS A 36 -18.66 2.77 -8.32
C LYS A 36 -19.58 3.57 -9.25
N LYS A 37 -19.04 4.20 -10.30
CA LYS A 37 -19.81 4.99 -11.27
C LYS A 37 -20.52 4.15 -12.32
N ILE A 38 -20.14 2.89 -12.49
CA ILE A 38 -20.65 2.01 -13.53
C ILE A 38 -21.55 0.98 -12.85
N GLU A 39 -22.83 1.26 -12.60
CA GLU A 39 -23.71 0.29 -11.97
C GLU A 39 -23.90 -0.96 -12.86
N PHE A 40 -23.40 -2.16 -12.51
CA PHE A 40 -23.94 -3.48 -12.89
C PHE A 40 -23.18 -4.66 -12.21
N GLY A 41 -23.89 -5.76 -11.94
CA GLY A 41 -23.64 -6.78 -10.90
C GLY A 41 -22.35 -7.63 -10.94
N GLU A 42 -21.48 -7.52 -11.94
CA GLU A 42 -20.20 -8.27 -11.99
C GLU A 42 -19.07 -7.56 -11.20
N GLN A 43 -19.27 -6.27 -10.92
CA GLN A 43 -18.29 -5.41 -10.26
C GLN A 43 -18.04 -5.73 -8.79
N THR A 44 -18.96 -6.44 -8.14
CA THR A 44 -18.85 -6.74 -6.71
C THR A 44 -17.59 -7.56 -6.41
N ARG A 45 -17.16 -8.44 -7.33
CA ARG A 45 -15.95 -9.27 -7.10
C ARG A 45 -14.67 -8.45 -7.23
N ARG A 46 -14.52 -7.66 -8.31
CA ARG A 46 -13.33 -6.81 -8.50
C ARG A 46 -13.25 -5.75 -7.41
N TYR A 47 -14.37 -5.10 -7.08
CA TYR A 47 -14.41 -4.13 -5.99
C TYR A 47 -13.98 -4.75 -4.66
N ARG A 48 -14.47 -5.95 -4.31
CA ARG A 48 -14.02 -6.67 -3.10
C ARG A 48 -12.53 -6.98 -3.14
N GLN A 49 -11.97 -7.34 -4.30
CA GLN A 49 -10.52 -7.55 -4.44
C GLN A 49 -9.73 -6.26 -4.21
N LEU A 50 -10.18 -5.14 -4.78
CA LEU A 50 -9.55 -3.83 -4.58
C LEU A 50 -9.61 -3.38 -3.13
N VAL A 51 -10.72 -3.62 -2.42
CA VAL A 51 -10.83 -3.37 -0.97
C VAL A 51 -9.78 -4.15 -0.18
N VAL A 52 -9.60 -5.43 -0.51
CA VAL A 52 -8.58 -6.28 0.14
C VAL A 52 -7.18 -5.75 -0.16
N GLN A 53 -6.87 -5.46 -1.42
CA GLN A 53 -5.57 -4.90 -1.81
C GLN A 53 -5.28 -3.56 -1.10
N LEU A 54 -6.28 -2.66 -1.04
CA LEU A 54 -6.18 -1.38 -0.35
C LEU A 54 -5.85 -1.57 1.14
N THR A 55 -6.51 -2.53 1.80
CA THR A 55 -6.27 -2.86 3.21
C THR A 55 -4.82 -3.30 3.43
N TYR A 56 -4.28 -4.15 2.56
CA TYR A 56 -2.88 -4.55 2.64
C TYR A 56 -1.91 -3.39 2.42
N ILE A 57 -2.20 -2.50 1.47
CA ILE A 57 -1.36 -1.34 1.20
C ILE A 57 -1.39 -0.34 2.37
N ASP A 58 -2.56 -0.06 2.93
CA ASP A 58 -2.70 0.81 4.11
C ASP A 58 -1.90 0.24 5.29
N ASN A 59 -1.92 -1.08 5.50
CA ASN A 59 -1.11 -1.76 6.51
C ASN A 59 0.40 -1.67 6.21
N ILE A 60 0.81 -1.80 4.94
CA ILE A 60 2.21 -1.66 4.52
C ILE A 60 2.71 -0.24 4.80
N ILE A 61 1.91 0.78 4.51
CA ILE A 61 2.23 2.18 4.78
C ILE A 61 2.35 2.40 6.30
N ALA A 62 1.34 1.99 7.07
CA ALA A 62 1.32 2.19 8.52
C ALA A 62 2.54 1.55 9.22
N VAL A 63 2.88 0.31 8.86
CA VAL A 63 4.07 -0.35 9.40
C VAL A 63 5.35 0.25 8.81
N GLY A 64 5.34 0.66 7.54
CA GLY A 64 6.46 1.27 6.85
C GLY A 64 6.92 2.60 7.43
N GLU A 65 5.98 3.45 7.84
CA GLU A 65 6.23 4.75 8.48
C GLU A 65 6.63 4.62 9.96
N SER A 66 6.35 3.47 10.58
CA SER A 66 6.70 3.19 11.97
C SER A 66 8.19 2.96 12.16
N GLU A 67 8.69 3.17 13.40
CA GLU A 67 10.10 2.95 13.74
C GLU A 67 10.58 1.53 13.37
N TYR A 68 11.79 1.42 12.83
CA TYR A 68 12.36 0.17 12.35
C TYR A 68 12.53 -0.83 13.49
N THR A 69 12.00 -2.03 13.26
CA THR A 69 12.39 -3.22 14.01
C THR A 69 12.54 -4.42 13.08
N LYS A 70 13.37 -5.38 13.53
CA LYS A 70 13.40 -6.80 13.12
C LYS A 70 12.07 -7.30 12.55
N GLN A 71 11.11 -7.25 13.46
CA GLN A 71 9.78 -7.81 13.31
C GLN A 71 8.91 -7.01 12.34
N ARG A 72 8.94 -5.67 12.39
CA ARG A 72 8.15 -4.81 11.48
C ARG A 72 8.58 -5.00 10.03
N LEU A 73 9.88 -5.11 9.76
CA LEU A 73 10.38 -5.37 8.40
C LEU A 73 9.88 -6.74 7.88
N GLN A 74 9.88 -7.77 8.73
CA GLN A 74 9.34 -9.08 8.37
C GLN A 74 7.82 -9.01 8.13
N THR A 75 7.08 -8.27 8.96
CA THR A 75 5.64 -8.05 8.77
C THR A 75 5.36 -7.40 7.42
N VAL A 76 6.08 -6.34 7.07
CA VAL A 76 5.95 -5.70 5.74
C VAL A 76 6.24 -6.69 4.62
N GLY A 77 7.26 -7.53 4.75
CA GLY A 77 7.56 -8.59 3.78
C GLY A 77 6.40 -9.59 3.60
N LYS A 78 5.77 -10.00 4.71
CA LYS A 78 4.58 -10.87 4.67
C LYS A 78 3.38 -10.18 4.01
N LEU A 79 3.14 -8.92 4.33
CA LEU A 79 2.06 -8.13 3.72
C LEU A 79 2.25 -8.01 2.20
N TYR A 80 3.46 -7.74 1.72
CA TYR A 80 3.76 -7.72 0.28
C TYR A 80 3.63 -9.09 -0.39
N CYS A 81 3.88 -10.18 0.34
CA CYS A 81 3.70 -11.54 -0.18
C CYS A 81 2.21 -11.83 -0.41
N VAL A 82 1.35 -11.49 0.55
CA VAL A 82 -0.10 -11.67 0.42
C VAL A 82 -0.71 -10.70 -0.58
N LEU A 83 -0.25 -9.44 -0.63
CA LEU A 83 -0.72 -8.48 -1.64
C LEU A 83 -0.52 -9.02 -3.06
N ARG A 84 0.63 -9.66 -3.33
CA ARG A 84 0.93 -10.29 -4.63
C ARG A 84 -0.03 -11.42 -5.00
N THR A 85 -0.59 -12.16 -4.04
CA THR A 85 -1.59 -13.20 -4.34
C THR A 85 -2.96 -12.63 -4.68
N HIS A 86 -3.23 -11.38 -4.30
CA HIS A 86 -4.46 -10.67 -4.63
C HIS A 86 -4.36 -9.80 -5.90
N GLN A 87 -3.14 -9.57 -6.40
CA GLN A 87 -2.90 -8.91 -7.68
C GLN A 87 -3.06 -9.95 -8.80
N ILE A 88 -4.19 -9.93 -9.50
CA ILE A 88 -4.35 -10.69 -10.74
C ILE A 88 -3.60 -9.91 -11.83
N PRO A 89 -2.63 -10.51 -12.55
CA PRO A 89 -2.06 -9.88 -13.73
C PRO A 89 -3.16 -9.69 -14.77
N ASN A 90 -3.27 -8.47 -15.31
CA ASN A 90 -4.12 -8.19 -16.46
C ASN A 90 -3.78 -9.10 -17.65
#